data_AF-A0A4Q6GNH9-F1
#
_entry.id   AF-A0A4Q6GNH9-F1
#
_cell.length_a   1.000
_cell.length_b   1.000
_cell.length_c   1.000
_cell.angle_alpha   90.00
_cell.angle_beta   90.00
_cell.angle_gamma   90.00
#
_symmetry.space_group_name_H-M   'P 1'
#
loop_
_entity.id
_entity.type
_entity.pdbx_description
1 polymer ?
#
loop_
_entity_poly.entity_id
_entity_poly.type
_entity_poly.pdbx_seq_one_letter_code
_entity_poly.pdbx_strand_id
1 'polypeptide(L)' 'CDPTAPGSDHTREHIPMLFFGPNVAAQELPIANTFSDIGATLAKHLGVKPLSNGTALL' A
#
# COMPACT_ATOMS: atom_id res chain seq x y z
N CYS A 1 -0.72 -9.12 13.03
CA CYS A 1 -0.42 -10.01 14.15
C CYS A 1 -1.68 -10.77 14.46
N ASP A 2 -1.70 -12.03 14.05
CA ASP A 2 -2.76 -12.96 14.40
C ASP A 2 -2.77 -13.16 15.93
N PRO A 3 -3.83 -12.75 16.65
CA PRO A 3 -3.92 -12.91 18.09
C PRO A 3 -4.08 -14.38 18.52
N THR A 4 -4.28 -15.29 17.57
CA THR A 4 -4.37 -16.75 17.79
C THR A 4 -3.07 -17.48 17.48
N ALA A 5 -2.07 -16.80 16.91
CA ALA A 5 -0.73 -17.37 16.71
C ALA A 5 0.00 -17.54 18.06
N PRO A 6 0.79 -18.62 18.22
CA PRO A 6 1.56 -18.84 19.44
C PRO A 6 2.72 -17.85 19.60
N GLY A 7 3.05 -17.50 20.84
CA GLY A 7 4.16 -16.60 21.16
C GLY A 7 3.75 -15.12 21.15
N SER A 8 4.71 -14.24 20.88
CA SER A 8 4.52 -12.78 20.91
C SER A 8 5.20 -12.04 19.75
N ASP A 9 5.67 -12.77 18.75
CA ASP A 9 6.27 -12.19 17.55
C ASP A 9 5.19 -11.84 16.51
N HIS A 10 5.56 -11.07 15.48
CA HIS A 10 4.66 -10.72 14.39
C HIS A 10 4.39 -11.89 13.45
N THR A 11 3.21 -11.88 12.83
CA THR A 11 2.86 -12.76 11.71
C THR A 11 3.18 -12.11 10.37
N ARG A 12 3.65 -12.91 9.40
CA ARG A 12 3.95 -12.45 8.03
C ARG A 12 2.72 -12.61 7.14
N GLU A 13 1.95 -11.53 7.03
CA GLU A 13 0.68 -11.52 6.29
C GLU A 13 0.64 -10.37 5.26
N HIS A 14 -0.23 -10.48 4.26
CA HIS A 14 -0.59 -9.35 3.42
C HIS A 14 -1.38 -8.31 4.24
N ILE A 15 -1.26 -7.04 3.87
CA ILE A 15 -2.03 -5.95 4.48
C ILE A 15 -3.14 -5.48 3.54
N PRO A 16 -4.28 -5.00 4.08
CA PRO A 16 -5.28 -4.33 3.26
C PRO A 16 -4.79 -2.94 2.85
N MET A 17 -5.13 -2.52 1.63
CA MET A 17 -4.89 -1.16 1.13
C MET A 17 -6.20 -0.56 0.63
N LEU A 18 -6.51 0.64 1.11
CA LEU A 18 -7.69 1.41 0.71
C LEU A 18 -7.25 2.83 0.37
N PHE A 19 -7.58 3.28 -0.85
CA PHE A 19 -7.38 4.66 -1.27
C PHE A 19 -8.76 5.32 -1.42
N PHE A 20 -8.94 6.48 -0.81
CA PHE A 20 -10.20 7.23 -0.88
C PHE A 20 -9.91 8.72 -1.05
N GLY A 21 -10.81 9.42 -1.73
CA GLY A 21 -10.75 10.87 -1.88
C GLY A 21 -11.74 11.37 -2.92
N PRO A 22 -11.95 12.70 -3.00
CA PRO A 22 -12.94 13.30 -3.90
C PRO A 22 -12.79 12.91 -5.38
N ASN A 23 -11.55 12.62 -5.82
CA ASN A 23 -11.21 12.31 -7.21
C ASN A 23 -10.69 10.86 -7.37
N VAL A 24 -10.95 9.98 -6.41
CA VAL A 24 -10.55 8.57 -6.49
C VAL A 24 -11.74 7.77 -6.99
N ALA A 25 -11.63 7.21 -8.20
CA ALA A 25 -12.65 6.31 -8.74
C ALA A 25 -12.66 5.00 -7.96
N ALA A 26 -13.85 4.51 -7.62
CA ALA A 26 -14.01 3.19 -7.02
C ALA A 26 -13.65 2.12 -8.05
N GLN A 27 -12.58 1.37 -7.78
CA GLN A 27 -12.11 0.28 -8.63
C GLN A 27 -11.32 -0.72 -7.81
N GLU A 28 -11.19 -1.93 -8.35
CA GLU A 28 -10.19 -2.89 -7.89
C GLU A 28 -8.79 -2.38 -8.26
N LEU A 29 -7.84 -2.50 -7.33
CA LEU A 29 -6.46 -2.14 -7.54
C LEU A 29 -5.62 -3.40 -7.74
N PRO A 30 -4.53 -3.32 -8.54
CA PRO A 30 -3.56 -4.40 -8.60
C PRO A 30 -2.97 -4.69 -7.22
N ILE A 31 -2.60 -5.95 -6.98
CA ILE A 31 -1.89 -6.35 -5.76
C ILE A 31 -0.54 -5.62 -5.71
N ALA A 32 -0.27 -4.95 -4.59
CA ALA A 32 1.01 -4.31 -4.34
C ALA A 32 2.12 -5.36 -4.19
N ASN A 33 3.23 -5.19 -4.92
CA ASN A 33 4.38 -6.08 -4.83
C ASN A 33 5.28 -5.71 -3.64
N THR A 34 5.19 -4.46 -3.19
CA THR A 34 5.94 -3.94 -2.04
C THR A 34 5.16 -2.85 -1.33
N PHE A 35 5.40 -2.65 -0.03
CA PHE A 35 4.83 -1.51 0.70
C PHE A 35 5.30 -0.17 0.12
N SER A 36 6.41 -0.14 -0.62
CA SER A 36 6.87 1.07 -1.32
C SER A 36 5.90 1.53 -2.42
N ASP A 37 5.02 0.67 -2.92
CA ASP A 37 4.00 1.04 -3.91
C ASP A 37 3.02 2.10 -3.35
N ILE A 38 2.76 2.08 -2.04
CA ILE A 38 1.98 3.11 -1.34
C ILE A 38 2.71 4.46 -1.45
N GLY A 39 4.01 4.48 -1.13
CA GLY A 39 4.82 5.69 -1.20
C GLY A 39 4.93 6.23 -2.62
N ALA A 40 5.13 5.36 -3.62
CA ALA A 40 5.17 5.74 -5.02
C ALA A 40 3.84 6.36 -5.49
N THR A 41 2.71 5.80 -5.04
CA THR A 41 1.37 6.33 -5.32
C THR A 41 1.18 7.73 -4.71
N LEU A 42 1.60 7.93 -3.46
CA LEU A 42 1.54 9.25 -2.80
C LEU A 42 2.46 10.27 -3.48
N ALA A 43 3.67 9.87 -3.87
CA ALA A 43 4.61 10.75 -4.55
C ALA A 43 4.05 11.26 -5.89
N LYS A 44 3.42 10.36 -6.67
CA LYS A 44 2.71 10.70 -7.90
C LYS A 44 1.52 11.63 -7.63
N HIS A 45 0.70 11.34 -6.61
CA HIS A 45 -0.46 12.16 -6.27
C HIS A 45 -0.09 13.60 -5.86
N LEU A 46 0.98 13.75 -5.07
CA LEU A 46 1.45 15.05 -4.58
C LEU A 46 2.34 15.82 -5.57
N GLY A 47 2.73 15.20 -6.70
CA GLY A 47 3.62 15.83 -7.68
C GLY A 47 5.05 16.03 -7.18
N VAL A 48 5.53 15.21 -6.24
CA VAL A 48 6.91 15.27 -5.72
C VAL A 48 7.82 14.29 -6.47
N LYS A 49 9.13 14.35 -6.17
CA LYS A 49 10.13 13.50 -6.83
C LYS A 49 9.79 12.00 -6.63
N PRO A 50 9.92 11.16 -7.68
CA PRO A 50 9.74 9.71 -7.55
C PRO A 50 10.68 9.08 -6.52
N LEU A 51 10.18 8.04 -5.85
CA LEU A 51 10.95 7.23 -4.92
C LEU A 51 11.82 6.22 -5.69
N SER A 52 12.87 5.72 -5.04
CA SER A 52 13.76 4.71 -5.63
C SER A 52 13.14 3.32 -5.71
N ASN A 53 12.06 3.07 -4.97
CA ASN A 53 11.37 1.78 -4.88
C ASN A 53 9.86 1.96 -5.03
N GLY A 54 9.22 0.90 -5.50
CA GLY A 54 7.77 0.82 -5.68
C GLY A 54 7.28 1.42 -7.00
N THR A 55 6.03 1.11 -7.34
CA THR A 55 5.30 1.55 -8.52
C THR A 55 3.97 2.14 -8.09
N ALA A 56 3.60 3.30 -8.65
CA ALA A 56 2.31 3.91 -8.35
C ALA A 56 1.16 3.06 -8.88
N LEU A 57 0.17 2.79 -8.03
CA LEU A 57 -0.98 1.92 -8.33
C LEU A 57 -2.24 2.70 -8.75
N LEU A 58 -2.21 4.03 -8.59
CA LEU A 58 -3.22 5.00 -9.03
C LEU A 58 -2.53 6.08 -9.87
#